data_AF-A0A8T3UCA7-F1
#
_entry.id   AF-A0A8T3UCA7-F1
#
_cell.length_a   1.000
_cell.length_b   1.000
_cell.length_c   1.000
_cell.angle_alpha   90.00
_cell.angle_beta   90.00
_cell.angle_gamma   90.00
#
_symmetry.space_group_name_H-M   'P 1'
#
loop_
_entity.id
_entity.type
_entity.pdbx_description
1 polymer ?
#
loop_
_entity_poly.entity_id
_entity_poly.type
_entity_poly.pdbx_seq_one_letter_code
_entity_poly.pdbx_strand_id
1 'polypeptide(L)'
;MVLDIHIGTILAITGTNGKTTTTTLVGDIIRRHTPNSYVTGNIGFPISDIADKTDEDSIIAVETSSFQLETINEFRPKVSAIINITEDHLNRHKTMERYIECKFNITKNQSYGDYVILNLDDEMIVRYTLEHIFHSDLNIVWFSSTLTRKEIIEKIEYINEVRYEYIMKTKPFENGEKKEKWINDFKDYAFFKNYIYIQKEKICISLECKDSNIDESEKDISSEEKEENYRVLVNIKDIHLLRKT
;
A
#
# COMPACT_ATOMS: atom_id res chain seq x y z
N MET A 1 15.13 -3.12 -17.94
CA MET A 1 13.80 -2.52 -18.19
C MET A 1 13.67 -1.35 -17.23
N VAL A 2 13.35 -0.15 -17.73
CA VAL A 2 13.33 1.09 -16.94
C VAL A 2 11.89 1.35 -16.51
N LEU A 3 11.63 1.45 -15.21
CA LEU A 3 10.29 1.73 -14.66
C LEU A 3 9.92 3.23 -14.69
N ASP A 4 10.92 4.10 -14.86
CA ASP A 4 10.80 5.54 -14.72
C ASP A 4 10.06 6.24 -15.89
N ILE A 5 9.74 5.53 -16.98
CA ILE A 5 9.11 6.10 -18.18
C ILE A 5 7.62 5.74 -18.20
N HIS A 6 6.77 6.64 -17.72
CA HIS A 6 5.31 6.50 -17.77
C HIS A 6 4.59 7.86 -17.67
N ILE A 7 3.35 7.91 -18.16
CA ILE A 7 2.40 9.00 -17.93
C ILE A 7 1.13 8.36 -17.36
N GLY A 8 0.51 9.01 -16.36
CA GLY A 8 -0.70 8.50 -15.68
C GLY A 8 -0.44 7.89 -14.31
N THR A 9 -1.49 7.32 -13.73
CA THR A 9 -1.49 6.79 -12.36
C THR A 9 -0.96 5.36 -12.30
N ILE A 10 0.16 5.15 -11.61
CA ILE A 10 0.76 3.82 -11.41
C ILE A 10 0.22 3.12 -10.16
N LEU A 11 -0.19 1.86 -10.32
CA LEU A 11 -0.45 0.90 -9.25
C LEU A 11 0.58 -0.22 -9.34
N ALA A 12 1.54 -0.28 -8.43
CA ALA A 12 2.67 -1.20 -8.51
C ALA A 12 2.55 -2.35 -7.50
N ILE A 13 2.82 -3.58 -7.94
CA ILE A 13 2.71 -4.77 -7.10
C ILE A 13 4.04 -5.52 -7.12
N THR A 14 4.57 -5.85 -5.94
CA THR A 14 5.73 -6.71 -5.76
C THR A 14 5.47 -7.76 -4.69
N GLY A 15 6.34 -8.77 -4.65
CA GLY A 15 6.27 -9.89 -3.72
C GLY A 15 7.13 -11.05 -4.20
N THR A 16 7.25 -12.12 -3.42
CA THR A 16 7.89 -13.35 -3.90
C THR A 16 6.92 -14.09 -4.83
N ASN A 17 5.71 -14.40 -4.35
CA ASN A 17 4.71 -15.18 -5.08
C ASN A 17 3.40 -14.42 -5.31
N GLY A 18 2.65 -14.80 -6.36
CA GLY A 18 1.30 -14.26 -6.62
C GLY A 18 1.25 -12.88 -7.29
N LYS A 19 2.41 -12.31 -7.67
CA LYS A 19 2.50 -11.00 -8.33
C LYS A 19 1.66 -10.91 -9.61
N THR A 20 1.82 -11.90 -10.51
CA THR A 20 1.14 -11.91 -11.81
C THR A 20 -0.37 -12.01 -11.68
N THR A 21 -0.83 -12.92 -10.83
CA THR A 21 -2.27 -13.08 -10.54
C THR A 21 -2.85 -11.80 -9.95
N THR A 22 -2.16 -11.20 -8.97
CA THR A 22 -2.63 -9.98 -8.31
C THR A 22 -2.66 -8.80 -9.29
N THR A 23 -1.60 -8.61 -10.08
CA THR A 23 -1.50 -7.52 -11.06
C THR A 23 -2.56 -7.64 -12.15
N THR A 24 -2.80 -8.86 -12.63
CA THR A 24 -3.85 -9.13 -13.64
C THR A 24 -5.24 -8.86 -13.06
N LEU A 25 -5.51 -9.30 -11.82
CA LEU A 25 -6.78 -9.05 -11.15
C LEU A 25 -7.05 -7.56 -10.95
N VAL A 26 -6.03 -6.81 -10.50
CA VAL A 26 -6.11 -5.36 -10.35
C VAL A 26 -6.42 -4.70 -11.71
N GLY A 27 -5.72 -5.10 -12.78
CA GLY A 27 -5.98 -4.65 -14.13
C GLY A 27 -7.41 -4.89 -14.60
N ASP A 28 -7.94 -6.10 -14.39
CA ASP A 28 -9.31 -6.46 -14.78
C ASP A 28 -10.38 -5.68 -13.99
N ILE A 29 -10.11 -5.33 -12.73
CA ILE A 29 -10.98 -4.44 -11.94
C ILE A 29 -10.97 -3.03 -12.53
N ILE A 30 -9.80 -2.48 -12.81
CA ILE A 30 -9.65 -1.10 -13.33
C ILE A 30 -10.26 -0.95 -14.71
N ARG A 31 -10.13 -1.95 -15.59
CA ARG A 31 -10.75 -1.94 -16.93
C ARG A 31 -12.26 -1.77 -16.90
N ARG A 32 -12.92 -2.15 -15.80
CA ARG A 32 -14.36 -1.92 -15.63
C ARG A 32 -14.69 -0.46 -15.28
N HIS A 33 -13.73 0.27 -14.73
CA HIS A 33 -13.87 1.67 -14.39
C HIS A 33 -13.43 2.59 -15.54
N THR A 34 -12.32 2.28 -16.21
CA THR A 34 -11.82 3.04 -17.35
C THR A 34 -11.21 2.14 -18.42
N PRO A 35 -11.56 2.33 -19.70
CA PRO A 35 -10.90 1.63 -20.80
C PRO A 35 -9.44 2.07 -20.99
N ASN A 36 -9.06 3.23 -20.44
CA ASN A 36 -7.70 3.75 -20.49
C ASN A 36 -6.83 3.14 -19.37
N SER A 37 -6.73 1.81 -19.39
CA SER A 37 -6.01 1.07 -18.37
C SER A 37 -5.13 -0.04 -18.93
N TYR A 38 -3.97 -0.20 -18.30
CA TYR A 38 -2.89 -1.04 -18.79
C TYR A 38 -2.40 -2.00 -17.71
N VAL A 39 -1.95 -3.18 -18.13
CA VAL A 39 -1.29 -4.18 -17.28
C VAL A 39 0.07 -4.46 -17.89
N THR A 40 1.14 -4.21 -17.14
CA THR A 40 2.51 -4.20 -17.66
C THR A 40 3.52 -4.59 -16.58
N GLY A 41 4.81 -4.45 -16.88
CA GLY A 41 5.93 -4.68 -15.97
C GLY A 41 6.65 -5.98 -16.28
N ASN A 42 6.86 -6.83 -15.27
CA ASN A 42 7.46 -8.15 -15.44
C ASN A 42 6.52 -9.17 -16.13
N ILE A 43 5.35 -8.72 -16.61
CA ILE A 43 4.35 -9.52 -17.33
C ILE A 43 3.82 -8.76 -18.54
N GLY A 44 3.42 -9.50 -19.58
CA GLY A 44 2.87 -8.92 -20.81
C GLY A 44 3.95 -8.20 -21.62
N PHE A 45 3.89 -6.88 -21.65
CA PHE A 45 4.84 -6.00 -22.35
C PHE A 45 5.55 -5.07 -21.35
N PRO A 46 6.80 -4.66 -21.63
CA PRO A 46 7.50 -3.64 -20.85
C PRO A 46 6.71 -2.33 -20.74
N ILE A 47 6.89 -1.61 -19.63
CA ILE A 47 6.21 -0.31 -19.41
C ILE A 47 6.58 0.72 -20.48
N SER A 48 7.79 0.63 -21.06
CA SER A 48 8.23 1.47 -22.17
C SER A 48 7.36 1.34 -23.43
N ASP A 49 6.72 0.20 -23.65
CA ASP A 49 5.96 -0.08 -24.87
C ASP A 49 4.58 0.58 -24.88
N ILE A 50 4.18 1.15 -23.74
CA ILE A 50 2.95 1.93 -23.58
C ILE A 50 3.19 3.40 -23.30
N ALA A 51 4.44 3.85 -23.16
CA ALA A 51 4.75 5.24 -22.83
C ALA A 51 4.07 6.24 -23.79
N ASP A 52 4.10 5.96 -25.10
CA ASP A 52 3.46 6.79 -26.14
C ASP A 52 1.94 6.58 -26.27
N LYS A 53 1.37 5.64 -25.52
CA LYS A 53 -0.07 5.30 -25.53
C LYS A 53 -0.79 5.77 -24.27
N THR A 54 -0.03 6.15 -23.25
CA THR A 54 -0.53 6.60 -21.96
C THR A 54 -0.59 8.11 -21.89
N ASP A 55 -1.56 8.61 -21.12
CA ASP A 55 -1.79 10.01 -20.80
C ASP A 55 -2.08 10.18 -19.30
N GLU A 56 -2.41 11.39 -18.85
CA GLU A 56 -2.61 11.69 -17.43
C GLU A 56 -3.79 10.92 -16.81
N ASP A 57 -4.79 10.56 -17.61
CA ASP A 57 -5.98 9.81 -17.18
C ASP A 57 -5.77 8.29 -17.19
N SER A 58 -4.62 7.83 -17.68
CA SER A 58 -4.29 6.40 -17.75
C SER A 58 -4.08 5.81 -16.36
N ILE A 59 -4.59 4.60 -16.12
CA ILE A 59 -4.31 3.83 -14.90
C ILE A 59 -3.53 2.57 -15.27
N ILE A 60 -2.35 2.40 -14.70
CA ILE A 60 -1.39 1.38 -15.10
C ILE A 60 -1.08 0.47 -13.92
N ALA A 61 -1.50 -0.79 -14.01
CA ALA A 61 -1.10 -1.84 -13.07
C ALA A 61 0.24 -2.43 -13.50
N VAL A 62 1.25 -2.35 -12.63
CA VAL A 62 2.63 -2.74 -12.93
C VAL A 62 3.07 -3.87 -12.01
N GLU A 63 3.40 -5.03 -12.57
CA GLU A 63 4.14 -6.05 -11.85
C GLU A 63 5.62 -5.64 -11.75
N THR A 64 6.15 -5.60 -10.54
CA THR A 64 7.55 -5.23 -10.27
C THR A 64 8.31 -6.36 -9.58
N SER A 65 9.50 -6.67 -10.10
CA SER A 65 10.46 -7.59 -9.48
C SER A 65 11.45 -6.84 -8.58
N SER A 66 12.13 -7.55 -7.67
CA SER A 66 13.19 -6.94 -6.86
C SER A 66 14.36 -6.43 -7.71
N PHE A 67 14.63 -7.05 -8.86
CA PHE A 67 15.69 -6.61 -9.78
C PHE A 67 15.36 -5.26 -10.42
N GLN A 68 14.12 -5.04 -10.84
CA GLN A 68 13.71 -3.76 -11.41
C GLN A 68 13.72 -2.66 -10.34
N LEU A 69 13.25 -2.98 -9.14
CA LEU A 69 13.21 -2.06 -8.00
C LEU A 69 14.60 -1.72 -7.43
N GLU A 70 15.62 -2.54 -7.68
CA GLU A 70 17.01 -2.19 -7.34
C GLU A 70 17.52 -0.98 -8.12
N THR A 71 17.01 -0.75 -9.34
CA THR A 71 17.56 0.22 -10.29
C THR A 71 16.69 1.46 -10.51
N ILE A 72 15.60 1.63 -9.76
CA ILE A 72 14.71 2.77 -9.94
C ILE A 72 15.35 4.09 -9.53
N ASN A 73 14.98 5.16 -10.22
CA ASN A 73 15.39 6.51 -9.87
C ASN A 73 14.18 7.39 -9.48
N GLU A 74 13.21 7.54 -10.36
CA GLU A 74 12.06 8.45 -10.23
C GLU A 74 10.72 7.72 -10.12
N PHE A 75 10.72 6.39 -10.30
CA PHE A 75 9.52 5.56 -10.20
C PHE A 75 8.78 5.79 -8.89
N ARG A 76 7.55 6.31 -9.00
CA ARG A 76 6.70 6.73 -7.89
C ARG A 76 5.27 6.21 -8.08
N PRO A 77 4.97 5.01 -7.60
CA PRO A 77 3.60 4.49 -7.66
C PRO A 77 2.66 5.29 -6.77
N LYS A 78 1.45 5.58 -7.26
CA LYS A 78 0.41 6.21 -6.44
C LYS A 78 -0.07 5.25 -5.35
N VAL A 79 -0.20 3.98 -5.72
CA VAL A 79 -0.47 2.87 -4.80
C VAL A 79 0.55 1.77 -5.07
N SER A 80 1.24 1.33 -4.03
CA SER A 80 2.14 0.18 -4.09
C SER A 80 1.62 -0.95 -3.22
N ALA A 81 1.98 -2.20 -3.52
CA ALA A 81 1.66 -3.36 -2.69
C ALA A 81 2.85 -4.31 -2.58
N ILE A 82 3.17 -4.73 -1.35
CA ILE A 82 4.12 -5.81 -1.07
C ILE A 82 3.32 -6.97 -0.49
N ILE A 83 3.06 -7.98 -1.31
CA ILE A 83 2.05 -9.01 -0.98
C ILE A 83 2.59 -10.17 -0.15
N ASN A 84 3.91 -10.42 -0.20
CA ASN A 84 4.62 -11.39 0.64
C ASN A 84 6.12 -11.32 0.36
N ILE A 85 6.90 -11.79 1.33
CA ILE A 85 8.34 -12.03 1.24
C ILE A 85 8.62 -13.42 1.80
N THR A 86 8.98 -14.34 0.91
CA THR A 86 9.61 -15.61 1.28
C THR A 86 10.99 -15.68 0.64
N GLU A 87 11.87 -16.50 1.21
CA GLU A 87 13.24 -16.72 0.70
C GLU A 87 13.20 -17.11 -0.78
N ASP A 88 13.83 -16.29 -1.61
CA ASP A 88 13.97 -16.49 -3.06
C ASP A 88 15.15 -15.62 -3.57
N HIS A 89 15.75 -16.02 -4.69
CA HIS A 89 16.80 -15.27 -5.38
C HIS A 89 18.03 -14.86 -4.53
N LEU A 90 18.35 -15.58 -3.44
CA LEU A 90 19.51 -15.29 -2.58
C LEU A 90 20.86 -15.44 -3.29
N ASN A 91 20.94 -16.27 -4.34
CA ASN A 91 22.11 -16.36 -5.19
C ASN A 91 22.52 -15.02 -5.82
N ARG A 92 21.58 -14.09 -5.99
CA ARG A 92 21.84 -12.71 -6.45
C ARG A 92 21.94 -11.73 -5.31
N HIS A 93 20.92 -11.69 -4.45
CA HIS A 93 20.77 -10.67 -3.41
C HIS A 93 21.74 -10.85 -2.24
N LYS A 94 22.36 -12.04 -2.14
CA LYS A 94 23.32 -12.48 -1.12
C LYS A 94 22.70 -12.63 0.27
N THR A 95 21.86 -11.70 0.70
CA THR A 95 21.16 -11.73 1.99
C THR A 95 19.67 -11.47 1.85
N MET A 96 18.90 -11.94 2.83
CA MET A 96 17.45 -11.69 2.88
C MET A 96 17.15 -10.22 3.10
N GLU A 97 17.96 -9.53 3.92
CA GLU A 97 17.81 -8.11 4.19
C GLU A 97 17.91 -7.28 2.90
N ARG A 98 18.88 -7.60 2.04
CA ARG A 98 19.03 -6.93 0.74
C ARG A 98 17.85 -7.22 -0.19
N TYR A 99 17.36 -8.46 -0.20
CA TYR A 99 16.19 -8.82 -1.00
C TYR A 99 14.93 -8.06 -0.57
N ILE A 100 14.72 -7.95 0.75
CA ILE A 100 13.63 -7.17 1.35
C ILE A 100 13.78 -5.70 0.97
N GLU A 101 14.95 -5.10 1.22
CA GLU A 101 15.26 -3.71 0.86
C GLU A 101 14.95 -3.42 -0.62
N CYS A 102 15.39 -4.29 -1.53
CA CYS A 102 15.11 -4.13 -2.95
C CYS A 102 13.61 -4.14 -3.26
N LYS A 103 12.77 -4.91 -2.57
CA LYS A 103 11.31 -4.83 -2.76
C LYS A 103 10.72 -3.57 -2.15
N PHE A 104 11.21 -3.14 -0.99
CA PHE A 104 10.75 -1.93 -0.34
C PHE A 104 11.14 -0.65 -1.09
N ASN A 105 12.12 -0.70 -2.01
CA ASN A 105 12.35 0.40 -2.95
C ASN A 105 11.08 0.80 -3.74
N ILE A 106 10.07 -0.06 -3.86
CA ILE A 106 8.76 0.32 -4.44
C ILE A 106 8.14 1.56 -3.77
N THR A 107 8.51 1.85 -2.52
CA THR A 107 8.03 3.01 -1.76
C THR A 107 9.00 4.20 -1.77
N LYS A 108 10.21 4.04 -2.32
CA LYS A 108 11.35 4.97 -2.19
C LYS A 108 11.01 6.43 -2.56
N ASN A 109 10.23 6.62 -3.61
CA ASN A 109 9.86 7.95 -4.11
C ASN A 109 8.42 8.34 -3.79
N GLN A 110 7.66 7.48 -3.09
CA GLN A 110 6.29 7.81 -2.67
C GLN A 110 6.34 8.93 -1.62
N SER A 111 5.31 9.79 -1.59
CA SER A 111 5.21 10.88 -0.63
C SER A 111 3.82 10.96 0.02
N TYR A 112 3.57 12.03 0.78
CA TYR A 112 2.25 12.34 1.32
C TYR A 112 1.13 12.17 0.28
N GLY A 113 0.08 11.45 0.67
CA GLY A 113 -1.07 11.14 -0.17
C GLY A 113 -0.89 9.91 -1.08
N ASP A 114 0.28 9.28 -1.10
CA ASP A 114 0.50 7.98 -1.74
C ASP A 114 0.30 6.85 -0.73
N TYR A 115 -0.05 5.66 -1.23
CA TYR A 115 -0.41 4.52 -0.40
C TYR A 115 0.53 3.34 -0.62
N VAL A 116 0.79 2.60 0.45
CA VAL A 116 1.44 1.29 0.40
C VAL A 116 0.58 0.25 1.12
N ILE A 117 0.29 -0.85 0.44
CA ILE A 117 -0.48 -1.98 0.95
C ILE A 117 0.51 -3.07 1.40
N LEU A 118 0.47 -3.42 2.68
CA LEU A 118 1.44 -4.33 3.30
C LEU A 118 0.76 -5.53 3.95
N ASN A 119 1.37 -6.70 3.80
CA ASN A 119 0.87 -7.93 4.40
C ASN A 119 1.19 -7.99 5.90
N LEU A 120 0.16 -7.96 6.74
CA LEU A 120 0.26 -8.05 8.20
C LEU A 120 0.48 -9.49 8.69
N ASP A 121 0.24 -10.49 7.83
CA ASP A 121 0.53 -11.90 8.09
C ASP A 121 2.02 -12.23 7.90
N ASP A 122 2.79 -11.32 7.29
CA ASP A 122 4.20 -11.51 6.95
C ASP A 122 5.13 -10.78 7.93
N GLU A 123 5.78 -11.53 8.81
CA GLU A 123 6.65 -10.98 9.84
C GLU A 123 7.85 -10.21 9.28
N MET A 124 8.37 -10.57 8.09
CA MET A 124 9.49 -9.86 7.48
C MET A 124 9.05 -8.48 6.97
N ILE A 125 7.85 -8.42 6.37
CA ILE A 125 7.25 -7.14 5.96
C ILE A 125 6.99 -6.26 7.18
N VAL A 126 6.36 -6.81 8.23
CA VAL A 126 6.07 -6.06 9.46
C VAL A 126 7.36 -5.54 10.07
N ARG A 127 8.34 -6.41 10.34
CA ARG A 127 9.62 -6.03 10.96
C ARG A 127 10.35 -4.95 10.16
N TYR A 128 10.49 -5.13 8.84
CA TYR A 128 11.18 -4.15 7.99
C TYR A 128 10.44 -2.80 7.98
N THR A 129 9.11 -2.82 7.98
CA THR A 129 8.29 -1.60 8.08
C THR A 129 8.56 -0.86 9.38
N LEU A 130 8.64 -1.59 10.50
CA LEU A 130 8.96 -1.01 11.81
C LEU A 130 10.36 -0.37 11.84
N GLU A 131 11.32 -0.97 11.15
CA GLU A 131 12.72 -0.53 11.17
C GLU A 131 13.00 0.63 10.21
N HIS A 132 12.30 0.70 9.07
CA HIS A 132 12.73 1.55 7.95
C HIS A 132 11.67 2.54 7.42
N ILE A 133 10.38 2.24 7.51
CA ILE A 133 9.33 3.06 6.84
C ILE A 133 8.71 4.10 7.77
N PHE A 134 8.86 3.94 9.09
CA PHE A 134 8.23 4.81 10.07
C PHE A 134 8.57 6.29 9.96
N HIS A 135 9.68 6.65 9.31
CA HIS A 135 10.09 8.03 9.06
C HIS A 135 9.35 8.71 7.90
N SER A 136 8.57 7.97 7.11
CA SER A 136 7.92 8.48 5.89
C SER A 136 6.50 8.98 6.15
N ASP A 137 6.04 9.96 5.37
CA ASP A 137 4.65 10.45 5.39
C ASP A 137 3.69 9.55 4.57
N LEU A 138 4.01 8.27 4.43
CA LEU A 138 3.23 7.31 3.64
C LEU A 138 1.99 6.83 4.39
N ASN A 139 0.90 6.68 3.62
CA ASN A 139 -0.31 6.05 4.10
C ASN A 139 -0.17 4.52 3.98
N ILE A 140 -0.02 3.85 5.11
CA ILE A 140 0.09 2.40 5.16
C ILE A 140 -1.32 1.81 5.28
N VAL A 141 -1.64 0.86 4.41
CA VAL A 141 -2.85 0.03 4.48
C VAL A 141 -2.42 -1.41 4.76
N TRP A 142 -2.82 -1.95 5.89
CA TRP A 142 -2.47 -3.32 6.25
C TRP A 142 -3.49 -4.30 5.69
N PHE A 143 -3.07 -5.42 5.14
CA PHE A 143 -3.99 -6.50 4.82
C PHE A 143 -3.65 -7.78 5.55
N SER A 144 -4.67 -8.57 5.86
CA SER A 144 -4.51 -9.90 6.41
C SER A 144 -5.56 -10.84 5.84
N SER A 145 -5.13 -12.05 5.56
CA SER A 145 -5.98 -13.17 5.13
C SER A 145 -6.30 -14.12 6.28
N THR A 146 -5.59 -14.01 7.40
CA THR A 146 -5.65 -14.97 8.53
C THR A 146 -6.23 -14.38 9.81
N LEU A 147 -6.11 -13.07 10.00
CA LEU A 147 -6.49 -12.40 11.23
C LEU A 147 -7.94 -11.91 11.16
N THR A 148 -8.59 -11.92 12.31
CA THR A 148 -9.88 -11.27 12.51
C THR A 148 -9.72 -9.75 12.53
N ARG A 149 -10.82 -9.02 12.29
CA ARG A 149 -10.87 -7.55 12.43
C ARG A 149 -10.26 -7.08 13.75
N LYS A 150 -10.60 -7.75 14.85
CA LYS A 150 -10.14 -7.37 16.19
C LYS A 150 -8.62 -7.48 16.30
N GLU A 151 -8.05 -8.61 15.89
CA GLU A 151 -6.59 -8.84 15.93
C GLU A 151 -5.84 -7.88 15.02
N ILE A 152 -6.40 -7.54 13.86
CA ILE A 152 -5.81 -6.54 12.95
C ILE A 152 -5.75 -5.17 13.62
N ILE A 153 -6.87 -4.72 14.21
CA ILE A 153 -6.92 -3.42 14.91
C ILE A 153 -5.91 -3.37 16.04
N GLU A 154 -5.86 -4.39 16.90
CA GLU A 154 -4.91 -4.47 18.01
C GLU A 154 -3.45 -4.43 17.54
N LYS A 155 -3.12 -5.14 16.45
CA LYS A 155 -1.77 -5.09 15.85
C LYS A 155 -1.44 -3.72 15.26
N ILE A 156 -2.36 -3.09 14.54
CA ILE A 156 -2.14 -1.76 13.95
C ILE A 156 -1.95 -0.72 15.04
N GLU A 157 -2.74 -0.78 16.12
CA GLU A 157 -2.57 0.09 17.28
C GLU A 157 -1.18 -0.05 17.89
N TYR A 158 -0.73 -1.28 18.14
CA TYR A 158 0.63 -1.53 18.62
C TYR A 158 1.71 -0.99 17.67
N ILE A 159 1.59 -1.24 16.37
CA ILE A 159 2.52 -0.72 15.35
C ILE A 159 2.56 0.81 15.40
N ASN A 160 1.42 1.48 15.49
CA ASN A 160 1.32 2.94 15.54
C ASN A 160 1.91 3.52 16.84
N GLU A 161 1.74 2.84 17.98
CA GLU A 161 2.39 3.22 19.24
C GLU A 161 3.92 3.14 19.14
N VAL A 162 4.45 2.02 18.63
CA VAL A 162 5.91 1.84 18.42
C VAL A 162 6.45 2.91 17.46
N ARG A 163 5.72 3.18 16.37
CA ARG A 163 6.05 4.25 15.41
C ARG A 163 6.16 5.61 16.09
N TYR A 164 5.13 5.96 16.87
CA TYR A 164 5.04 7.24 17.56
C TYR A 164 6.22 7.41 18.51
N GLU A 165 6.51 6.41 19.35
CA GLU A 165 7.65 6.47 20.26
C GLU A 165 8.98 6.68 19.54
N TYR A 166 9.19 5.96 18.44
CA TYR A 166 10.42 6.01 17.69
C TYR A 166 10.65 7.36 17.01
N ILE A 167 9.63 7.93 16.35
CA ILE A 167 9.74 9.26 15.73
C ILE A 167 9.96 10.33 16.81
N MET A 168 9.28 10.22 17.94
CA MET A 168 9.45 11.15 19.06
C MET A 168 10.87 11.15 19.65
N LYS A 169 11.57 10.00 19.59
CA LYS A 169 12.97 9.86 20.03
C LYS A 169 13.99 10.34 18.99
N THR A 170 13.69 10.21 17.69
CA THR A 170 14.68 10.35 16.61
C THR A 170 14.56 11.62 15.79
N LYS A 171 13.36 12.20 15.68
CA LYS A 171 13.14 13.39 14.85
C LYS A 171 13.68 14.63 15.56
N PRO A 172 14.56 15.43 14.91
CA PRO A 172 15.09 16.66 15.48
C PRO A 172 14.02 17.75 15.42
N PHE A 173 13.08 17.72 16.36
CA PHE A 173 12.07 18.77 16.47
C PHE A 173 12.72 20.10 16.90
N GLU A 174 12.44 21.18 16.18
CA GLU A 174 12.60 22.52 16.74
C GLU A 174 11.65 22.65 17.94
N ASN A 175 12.16 23.10 19.09
CA ASN A 175 11.36 23.23 20.31
C ASN A 175 10.19 24.23 20.13
N GLY A 176 9.07 23.97 20.80
CA GLY A 176 7.89 24.85 20.84
C GLY A 176 6.74 24.43 19.92
N GLU A 177 5.96 25.41 19.45
CA GLU A 177 4.67 25.23 18.74
C GLU A 177 4.76 24.32 17.49
N LYS A 178 5.90 24.29 16.79
CA LYS A 178 6.10 23.44 15.61
C LYS A 178 6.08 21.94 15.94
N LYS A 179 6.60 21.55 17.12
CA LYS A 179 6.57 20.17 17.60
C LYS A 179 5.15 19.76 17.93
N GLU A 180 4.40 20.60 18.65
CA GLU A 180 3.02 20.32 19.04
C GLU A 180 2.10 20.23 17.83
N LYS A 181 2.23 21.16 16.87
CA LYS A 181 1.50 21.11 15.61
C LYS A 181 1.78 19.82 14.85
N TRP A 182 3.05 19.43 14.71
CA TRP A 182 3.40 18.19 14.04
C TRP A 182 2.87 16.96 14.77
N ILE A 183 2.89 16.92 16.11
CA ILE A 183 2.34 15.80 16.89
C ILE A 183 0.83 15.67 16.66
N ASN A 184 0.11 16.78 16.64
CA ASN A 184 -1.33 16.78 16.36
C ASN A 184 -1.61 16.30 14.93
N ASP A 185 -0.89 16.84 13.94
CA ASP A 185 -1.01 16.38 12.56
C ASP A 185 -0.67 14.88 12.45
N PHE A 186 0.44 14.43 13.04
CA PHE A 186 0.84 13.03 13.03
C PHE A 186 -0.20 12.13 13.71
N LYS A 187 -0.75 12.53 14.85
CA LYS A 187 -1.81 11.76 15.52
C LYS A 187 -3.08 11.67 14.67
N ASP A 188 -3.40 12.74 13.95
CA ASP A 188 -4.57 12.77 13.07
C ASP A 188 -4.39 11.95 11.78
N TYR A 189 -3.16 11.79 11.26
CA TYR A 189 -2.91 11.09 9.99
C TYR A 189 -2.31 9.69 10.14
N ALA A 190 -1.39 9.50 11.09
CA ALA A 190 -0.61 8.27 11.22
C ALA A 190 -1.28 7.20 12.09
N PHE A 191 -2.35 7.54 12.81
CA PHE A 191 -3.16 6.58 13.56
C PHE A 191 -4.35 6.04 12.79
N PHE A 192 -4.49 6.39 11.51
CA PHE A 192 -5.54 5.82 10.68
C PHE A 192 -5.44 4.30 10.65
N LYS A 193 -6.56 3.64 10.94
CA LYS A 193 -6.69 2.18 10.92
C LYS A 193 -7.16 1.76 9.53
N ASN A 194 -6.26 1.93 8.56
CA ASN A 194 -6.50 1.47 7.20
C ASN A 194 -6.17 -0.02 7.09
N TYR A 195 -7.19 -0.84 6.83
CA TYR A 195 -6.97 -2.28 6.68
C TYR A 195 -7.91 -2.98 5.71
N ILE A 196 -7.44 -4.12 5.21
CA ILE A 196 -8.17 -5.04 4.33
C ILE A 196 -8.14 -6.43 4.98
N TYR A 197 -9.29 -7.09 5.05
CA TYR A 197 -9.34 -8.45 5.60
C TYR A 197 -10.43 -9.31 4.98
N ILE A 198 -10.34 -10.63 5.18
CA ILE A 198 -11.33 -11.58 4.67
C ILE A 198 -12.26 -12.02 5.80
N GLN A 199 -13.57 -11.90 5.59
CA GLN A 199 -14.58 -12.41 6.51
C GLN A 199 -15.71 -13.09 5.75
N LYS A 200 -15.97 -14.37 6.05
CA LYS A 200 -17.09 -15.15 5.47
C LYS A 200 -17.17 -15.00 3.94
N GLU A 201 -16.05 -15.21 3.25
CA GLU A 201 -15.91 -15.06 1.79
C GLU A 201 -16.09 -13.63 1.24
N LYS A 202 -16.01 -12.60 2.10
CA LYS A 202 -16.01 -11.20 1.68
C LYS A 202 -14.66 -10.58 1.95
N ILE A 203 -14.19 -9.78 0.99
CA ILE A 203 -13.11 -8.82 1.22
C ILE A 203 -13.75 -7.60 1.86
N CYS A 204 -13.31 -7.27 3.05
CA CYS A 204 -13.70 -6.10 3.82
C CYS A 204 -12.56 -5.10 3.74
N ILE A 205 -12.84 -3.88 3.28
CA ILE A 205 -11.88 -2.79 3.21
C ILE A 205 -12.36 -1.70 4.16
N SER A 206 -11.51 -1.26 5.08
CA SER A 206 -11.69 -0.15 6.01
C SER A 206 -10.66 0.93 5.68
N LEU A 207 -11.13 2.10 5.24
CA LEU A 207 -10.28 3.24 4.93
C LEU A 207 -10.76 4.46 5.73
N GLU A 208 -9.90 4.95 6.61
CA GLU A 208 -10.05 6.22 7.28
C GLU A 208 -9.29 7.28 6.45
N CYS A 209 -10.01 8.34 6.06
CA CYS A 209 -9.46 9.48 5.36
C CYS A 209 -9.81 10.76 6.13
N LYS A 210 -8.92 11.75 6.10
CA LYS A 210 -9.24 13.10 6.58
C LYS A 210 -9.90 13.86 5.42
N ASP A 211 -11.23 13.87 5.37
CA ASP A 211 -11.92 14.81 4.49
C ASP A 211 -11.83 16.22 5.10
N SER A 212 -11.14 17.12 4.40
CA SER A 212 -11.00 18.53 4.79
C SER A 212 -12.28 19.35 4.58
N ASN A 213 -13.38 18.71 4.15
CA ASN A 213 -14.66 19.35 3.79
C ASN A 213 -15.89 18.71 4.47
N ILE A 214 -15.74 17.94 5.55
CA ILE A 214 -16.93 17.49 6.31
C ILE A 214 -17.43 18.67 7.14
N ASP A 215 -18.62 19.15 6.77
CA ASP A 215 -19.36 20.21 7.45
C ASP A 215 -19.52 19.84 8.94
N GLU A 216 -19.24 20.78 9.85
CA GLU A 216 -19.20 20.49 11.29
C GLU A 216 -20.56 20.00 11.85
N SER A 217 -21.62 20.11 11.06
CA SER A 217 -22.96 19.58 11.33
C SER A 217 -23.09 18.05 11.24
N GLU A 218 -22.13 17.32 10.66
CA GLU A 218 -22.14 15.85 10.62
C GLU A 218 -21.38 15.19 11.80
N LYS A 219 -20.85 16.00 12.73
CA LYS A 219 -20.08 15.50 13.90
C LYS A 219 -20.93 14.72 14.91
N ASP A 220 -22.26 14.86 14.87
CA ASP A 220 -23.26 14.25 15.77
C ASP A 220 -23.78 12.87 15.32
N ILE A 221 -23.06 12.19 14.43
CA ILE A 221 -23.34 10.79 14.11
C ILE A 221 -22.82 9.91 15.27
N SER A 222 -23.69 9.00 15.74
CA SER A 222 -23.42 8.10 16.87
C SER A 222 -22.13 7.28 16.67
N SER A 223 -21.49 6.86 17.76
CA SER A 223 -20.24 6.09 17.71
C SER A 223 -20.37 4.74 16.97
N GLU A 224 -21.58 4.19 16.88
CA GLU A 224 -21.87 2.95 16.12
C GLU A 224 -22.01 3.20 14.61
N GLU A 225 -22.54 4.35 14.18
CA GLU A 225 -22.64 4.71 12.75
C GLU A 225 -21.29 5.17 12.17
N LYS A 226 -20.39 5.75 12.99
CA LYS A 226 -18.99 6.01 12.56
C LYS A 226 -18.20 4.72 12.30
N GLU A 227 -18.55 3.59 12.94
CA GLU A 227 -17.94 2.27 12.68
C GLU A 227 -18.39 1.61 11.36
N GLU A 228 -19.41 2.17 10.69
CA GLU A 228 -19.88 1.74 9.36
C GLU A 228 -19.25 2.53 8.22
N ASN A 229 -18.58 3.65 8.51
CA ASN A 229 -18.01 4.50 7.48
C ASN A 229 -16.80 3.82 6.84
N TYR A 230 -17.08 3.36 5.62
CA TYR A 230 -16.21 2.68 4.65
C TYR A 230 -15.97 1.20 4.94
N ARG A 231 -17.02 0.39 4.74
CA ARG A 231 -16.90 -1.04 4.43
C ARG A 231 -17.23 -1.28 2.96
N VAL A 232 -16.23 -1.31 2.08
CA VAL A 232 -16.45 -1.93 0.77
C VAL A 232 -16.42 -3.44 0.98
N LEU A 233 -17.58 -4.08 0.84
CA LEU A 233 -17.74 -5.52 0.89
C LEU A 233 -17.72 -6.08 -0.53
N VAL A 234 -16.58 -6.65 -0.94
CA VAL A 234 -16.50 -7.38 -2.21
C VAL A 234 -16.72 -8.86 -1.92
N ASN A 235 -17.76 -9.46 -2.50
CA ASN A 235 -17.94 -10.90 -2.42
C ASN A 235 -16.87 -11.60 -3.27
N ILE A 236 -16.11 -12.53 -2.69
CA ILE A 236 -15.07 -13.28 -3.41
C ILE A 236 -15.66 -14.00 -4.62
N LYS A 237 -16.93 -14.45 -4.55
CA LYS A 237 -17.61 -15.13 -5.65
C LYS A 237 -17.87 -14.24 -6.86
N ASP A 238 -17.87 -12.92 -6.69
CA ASP A 238 -18.08 -11.95 -7.77
C ASP A 238 -16.76 -11.65 -8.51
N ILE A 239 -15.63 -12.02 -7.92
CA ILE A 239 -14.31 -11.99 -8.55
C ILE A 239 -14.22 -13.15 -9.56
N HIS A 240 -14.70 -12.91 -10.78
CA HIS A 240 -14.81 -13.90 -11.86
C HIS A 240 -13.49 -14.63 -12.20
N LEU A 241 -12.33 -14.05 -11.86
CA LEU A 241 -11.01 -14.63 -12.09
C LEU A 241 -10.68 -15.80 -11.14
N LEU A 242 -11.21 -15.83 -9.92
CA LEU A 242 -10.98 -16.93 -8.97
C LEU A 242 -11.75 -18.22 -9.31
N ARG A 243 -12.63 -18.16 -10.32
CA ARG A 243 -13.38 -19.34 -10.80
C ARG A 243 -12.65 -20.11 -11.91
N LYS A 244 -11.47 -19.65 -12.35
CA LYS A 244 -10.72 -20.24 -13.49
C LYS A 244 -9.42 -20.96 -13.11
N THR A 245 -9.22 -21.30 -11.83
CA THR A 245 -8.17 -22.23 -11.39
C THR A 245 -8.72 -23.63 -11.20
#